data_AF-A0A897N9L0-F1
#
_entry.id   AF-A0A897N9L0-F1
#
_cell.length_a   1.000
_cell.length_b   1.000
_cell.length_c   1.000
_cell.angle_alpha   90.00
_cell.angle_beta   90.00
_cell.angle_gamma   90.00
#
_symmetry.space_group_name_H-M   'P 1'
#
loop_
_entity.id
_entity.type
_entity.pdbx_description
1 polymer ?
#
loop_
_entity_poly.entity_id
_entity_poly.type
_entity_poly.pdbx_seq_one_letter_code
_entity_poly.pdbx_strand_id
1 'polypeptide(L)'
;MSDIVVWHRADLRSVDNPALAAAAEDGTPAPVFVFDPQFYGSDGLACDARLRFVHESLRDLRRQYRDRGGDLALLHGDPGK
;
A
#
# COMPACT_ATOMS: atom_id res chain seq x y z
N MET A 1 -13.86 13.84 -11.82
CA MET A 1 -12.60 13.49 -11.15
C MET A 1 -12.55 11.98 -11.17
N SER A 2 -11.60 11.40 -11.89
CA SER A 2 -11.48 9.94 -11.97
C SER A 2 -10.58 9.50 -10.82
N ASP A 3 -11.11 8.68 -9.92
CA ASP A 3 -10.33 8.13 -8.82
C ASP A 3 -9.47 6.98 -9.38
N ILE A 4 -8.15 7.13 -9.29
CA ILE A 4 -7.19 6.15 -9.82
C ILE A 4 -6.62 5.37 -8.65
N VAL A 5 -6.86 4.07 -8.60
CA VAL A 5 -6.32 3.22 -7.53
C VAL A 5 -4.84 2.95 -7.77
N VAL A 6 -4.02 3.22 -6.75
CA VAL A 6 -2.58 2.88 -6.74
C VAL A 6 -2.33 1.81 -5.70
N TRP A 7 -2.09 0.57 -6.15
CA TRP A 7 -1.87 -0.55 -5.25
C TRP A 7 -0.39 -0.75 -4.92
N HIS A 8 -0.01 -0.38 -3.70
CA HIS A 8 1.29 -0.71 -3.12
C HIS A 8 1.34 -2.20 -2.77
N ARG A 9 2.29 -2.93 -3.36
CA ARG A 9 2.57 -4.35 -3.05
C ARG A 9 3.93 -4.48 -2.36
N ALA A 10 4.96 -4.78 -3.14
CA ALA A 10 6.34 -4.83 -2.64
C ALA A 10 6.97 -3.42 -2.53
N ASP A 11 6.39 -2.43 -3.20
CA ASP A 11 6.93 -1.08 -3.29
C ASP A 11 6.20 -0.10 -2.36
N LEU A 12 6.69 0.02 -1.12
CA LEU A 12 6.08 0.82 -0.05
C LEU A 12 6.65 2.24 0.03
N ARG A 13 6.68 2.98 -1.08
CA ARG A 13 7.22 4.35 -1.14
C ARG A 13 6.27 5.33 -1.83
N SER A 14 6.26 6.58 -1.36
CA SER A 14 5.49 7.69 -1.95
C SER A 14 6.33 8.58 -2.89
N VAL A 15 7.65 8.53 -2.77
CA VAL A 15 8.60 9.28 -3.62
C VAL A 15 9.22 8.31 -4.61
N ASP A 16 9.43 8.76 -5.85
CA ASP A 16 10.01 7.95 -6.92
C ASP A 16 9.20 6.65 -7.18
N ASN A 17 7.87 6.80 -7.19
CA ASN A 17 6.93 5.74 -7.54
C ASN A 17 6.24 6.11 -8.86
N PRO A 18 6.63 5.48 -10.00
CA PRO A 18 6.10 5.85 -11.31
C PRO A 18 4.59 5.66 -11.44
N ALA A 19 4.01 4.62 -10.80
CA ALA A 19 2.57 4.39 -10.84
C ALA A 19 1.81 5.48 -10.09
N LEU A 20 2.34 5.92 -8.94
CA LEU A 20 1.77 7.03 -8.19
C LEU A 20 1.90 8.36 -8.95
N ALA A 21 3.05 8.60 -9.59
CA ALA A 21 3.30 9.79 -10.39
C ALA A 21 2.30 9.88 -11.56
N ALA A 22 2.16 8.81 -12.35
CA ALA A 22 1.20 8.75 -13.45
C ALA A 22 -0.25 8.95 -12.96
N ALA A 23 -0.64 8.31 -11.86
CA ALA A 23 -1.97 8.50 -11.29
C ALA A 23 -2.23 9.95 -10.82
N ALA A 24 -1.19 10.65 -10.34
CA ALA A 24 -1.30 12.04 -9.92
C ALA A 24 -1.32 13.03 -11.11
N GLU A 25 -0.78 12.64 -12.27
CA GLU A 25 -0.90 13.41 -13.52
C GLU A 25 -2.32 13.32 -14.09
N ASP A 26 -2.95 12.15 -14.02
CA ASP A 26 -4.27 11.89 -14.62
C ASP A 26 -5.46 12.18 -13.68
N GLY A 27 -5.24 12.24 -12.37
CA GLY A 27 -6.32 12.40 -11.40
C GLY A 27 -5.88 12.48 -9.95
N THR A 28 -6.79 12.08 -9.04
CA THR A 28 -6.49 11.98 -7.60
C THR A 28 -6.22 10.52 -7.26
N PRO A 29 -4.99 10.16 -6.86
CA PRO A 29 -4.67 8.80 -6.48
C PRO A 29 -5.42 8.36 -5.23
N ALA A 30 -5.96 7.14 -5.27
CA ALA A 30 -6.49 6.41 -4.12
C ALA A 30 -5.50 5.28 -3.76
N PRO A 31 -4.50 5.55 -2.90
CA PRO A 31 -3.47 4.57 -2.58
C PRO A 31 -4.02 3.47 -1.66
N VAL A 32 -3.67 2.23 -1.97
CA VAL A 32 -4.15 1.05 -1.24
C VAL A 32 -3.01 0.06 -0.99
N PHE A 33 -3.10 -0.63 0.14
CA PHE A 33 -2.35 -1.84 0.45
C PHE A 33 -3.32 -2.94 0.88
N VAL A 34 -3.09 -4.17 0.42
CA VAL A 34 -3.95 -5.33 0.71
C VAL A 34 -3.13 -6.36 1.48
N PHE A 35 -3.59 -6.70 2.68
CA PHE A 35 -3.13 -7.84 3.46
C PHE A 35 -3.75 -9.12 2.87
N ASP A 36 -3.01 -9.73 1.95
CA ASP A 36 -3.36 -11.00 1.30
C ASP A 36 -3.19 -12.19 2.26
N PRO A 37 -4.26 -12.94 2.59
CA PRO A 37 -4.20 -14.12 3.45
C PRO A 37 -3.20 -15.18 2.99
N GLN A 38 -2.90 -15.30 1.70
CA GLN A 38 -1.91 -16.24 1.19
C GLN A 38 -0.48 -15.92 1.65
N PHE A 39 -0.21 -14.65 1.94
CA PHE A 39 1.10 -14.19 2.40
C PHE A 39 1.13 -13.88 3.90
N TYR A 40 0.03 -13.34 4.45
CA TYR A 40 -0.08 -12.86 5.83
C TYR A 40 -0.84 -13.81 6.78
N GLY A 41 -1.31 -14.96 6.29
CA GLY A 41 -1.97 -15.98 7.12
C GLY A 41 -1.02 -16.68 8.10
N SER A 42 -1.58 -17.45 9.04
CA SER A 42 -0.84 -18.25 10.03
C SER A 42 0.07 -19.32 9.41
N ASP A 43 -0.27 -19.79 8.20
CA ASP A 43 0.54 -20.68 7.37
C ASP A 43 1.34 -19.91 6.29
N GLY A 44 1.38 -18.58 6.39
CA GLY A 44 2.02 -17.69 5.44
C GLY A 44 3.54 -17.79 5.46
N LEU A 45 4.16 -17.45 4.33
CA LEU A 45 5.60 -17.59 4.10
C LEU A 45 6.48 -16.56 4.85
N ALA A 46 5.90 -15.68 5.68
CA ALA A 46 6.61 -14.57 6.32
C ALA A 46 6.99 -14.88 7.77
N CYS A 47 8.27 -14.72 8.10
CA CYS A 47 8.73 -14.75 9.50
C CYS A 47 8.41 -13.44 10.24
N ASP A 48 8.37 -13.48 11.57
CA ASP A 48 8.01 -12.35 12.45
C ASP A 48 8.76 -11.06 12.14
N ALA A 49 10.06 -11.15 11.85
CA ALA A 49 10.88 -9.98 11.53
C ALA A 49 10.44 -9.31 10.22
N ARG A 50 10.07 -10.10 9.20
CA ARG A 50 9.60 -9.58 7.91
C ARG A 50 8.22 -8.93 8.06
N LEU A 51 7.32 -9.55 8.82
CA LEU A 51 6.02 -8.97 9.12
C LEU A 51 6.18 -7.64 9.85
N ARG A 52 7.00 -7.62 10.92
CA ARG A 52 7.28 -6.38 11.65
C ARG A 52 7.82 -5.28 10.74
N PHE A 53 8.78 -5.59 9.87
CA PHE A 53 9.33 -4.62 8.93
C PHE A 53 8.24 -4.04 8.00
N VAL A 54 7.38 -4.90 7.43
CA VAL A 54 6.26 -4.44 6.59
C VAL A 54 5.33 -3.52 7.38
N HIS A 55 4.95 -3.89 8.60
CA HIS A 55 4.08 -3.05 9.42
C HIS A 55 4.70 -1.69 9.74
N GLU A 56 6.01 -1.65 10.03
CA GLU A 56 6.75 -0.39 10.24
C GLU A 56 6.79 0.45 8.95
N SER A 57 7.06 -0.16 7.79
CA SER A 57 7.02 0.51 6.49
C SER A 57 5.63 1.04 6.12
N LEU A 58 4.56 0.28 6.38
CA LEU A 58 3.18 0.72 6.14
C LEU A 58 2.79 1.90 7.04
N ARG A 59 3.21 1.86 8.31
CA ARG A 59 3.01 2.99 9.23
C ARG A 59 3.71 4.25 8.74
N ASP A 60 4.94 4.10 8.25
CA ASP A 60 5.72 5.19 7.68
C ASP A 60 5.07 5.77 6.40
N LEU A 61 4.73 4.90 5.45
CA LEU A 61 4.07 5.29 4.19
C LEU A 61 2.73 5.97 4.44
N ARG A 62 1.92 5.44 5.37
CA ARG A 62 0.63 6.05 5.74
C ARG A 62 0.80 7.44 6.35
N ARG A 63 1.85 7.65 7.17
CA ARG A 63 2.19 8.99 7.68
C ARG A 63 2.51 9.94 6.53
N GLN A 64 3.35 9.52 5.57
CA GLN A 64 3.72 10.34 4.41
C GLN A 64 2.50 10.77 3.57
N TYR A 65 1.49 9.90 3.41
CA TYR A 65 0.24 10.26 2.74
C TYR A 65 -0.57 11.29 3.53
N ARG A 66 -0.68 11.13 4.85
CA ARG A 66 -1.38 12.08 5.73
C ARG A 66 -0.74 13.44 5.79
N ASP A 67 0.60 13.49 5.78
CA ASP A 67 1.36 14.74 5.71
C ASP A 67 1.06 15.53 4.41
N ARG A 68 0.51 14.86 3.39
CA ARG A 68 0.09 15.45 2.10
C ARG A 68 -1.43 15.62 1.96
N GLY A 69 -2.19 15.39 3.03
CA GLY A 69 -3.66 15.55 3.06
C GLY A 69 -4.46 14.35 2.58
N GLY A 70 -3.82 13.19 2.34
CA GLY A 70 -4.47 11.93 1.98
C GLY A 70 -4.44 10.89 3.10
N ASP A 71 -4.73 9.62 2.78
CA ASP A 71 -4.46 8.47 3.65
C ASP A 71 -4.15 7.23 2.80
N LEU A 72 -3.52 6.22 3.38
CA LEU A 72 -3.33 4.91 2.76
C LEU A 72 -4.47 3.98 3.20
N ALA A 73 -5.25 3.48 2.24
CA ALA A 73 -6.27 2.46 2.53
C ALA A 73 -5.60 1.12 2.83
N LEU A 74 -5.93 0.53 3.98
CA LEU A 74 -5.44 -0.79 4.39
C LEU A 74 -6.60 -1.78 4.34
N LEU A 75 -6.56 -2.69 3.38
CA LEU A 75 -7.61 -3.69 3.14
C LEU A 75 -7.10 -5.09 3.48
N HIS A 76 -8.01 -6.03 3.72
CA HIS A 76 -7.71 -7.43 3.93
C HIS A 76 -8.52 -8.27 2.96
N GLY A 77 -7.90 -9.26 2.31
CA GLY A 77 -8.60 -10.12 1.36
C GLY A 77 -7.70 -10.67 0.26
N ASP A 78 -8.26 -11.58 -0.52
CA ASP A 78 -7.63 -12.14 -1.72
C ASP A 78 -7.78 -11.14 -2.89
N PRO A 79 -6.70 -10.54 -3.40
CA PRO A 79 -6.79 -9.55 -4.48
C PRO A 79 -7.14 -10.17 -5.85
N GLY A 80 -7.16 -11.50 -5.97
CA GLY A 80 -7.58 -12.21 -7.18
C GLY A 80 -9.08 -12.48 -7.28
N LYS A 81 -9.88 -12.02 -6.31
CA LYS A 81 -11.33 -12.25 -6.22
C LYS A 81 -12.15 -10.97 -6.24
#